data_AF-A0A662E5S6-F1
#
_entry.id   AF-A0A662E5S6-F1
#
_cell.length_a   1.000
_cell.length_b   1.000
_cell.length_c   1.000
_cell.angle_alpha   90.00
_cell.angle_beta   90.00
_cell.angle_gamma   90.00
#
_symmetry.space_group_name_H-M   'P 1'
#
loop_
_entity.id
_entity.type
_entity.pdbx_description
1 polymer ?
#
loop_
_entity_poly.entity_id
_entity_poly.type
_entity_poly.pdbx_seq_one_letter_code
_entity_poly.pdbx_strand_id
1 'polypeptide(L)'
;MALTPKVRIEDIVNRVEQYRPDLDEDLLRHAYVFAATRHQGQVRRSGEAYLVHPLTVAWILAQMELDEVAIAAGLLHDLLEDTETTEVELEAQFGSDVSRL
;
A
#
# COMPACT_ATOMS: atom_id res chain seq x y z
N MET A 1 13.35 -20.08 -11.66
CA MET A 1 12.20 -19.20 -11.33
C MET A 1 12.58 -18.51 -10.04
N ALA A 2 13.05 -17.26 -10.10
CA ALA A 2 13.47 -16.55 -8.90
C ALA A 2 12.22 -16.35 -8.02
N LEU A 3 12.26 -16.86 -6.79
CA LEU A 3 11.29 -16.52 -5.77
C LEU A 3 11.46 -15.02 -5.52
N THR A 4 10.58 -14.19 -6.06
CA THR A 4 10.51 -12.78 -5.66
C THR A 4 10.28 -12.80 -4.14
N PRO A 5 11.18 -12.24 -3.33
CA PRO A 5 10.93 -12.17 -1.90
C PRO A 5 9.60 -11.45 -1.69
N LYS A 6 8.67 -12.08 -0.98
CA LYS A 6 7.40 -11.45 -0.63
C LYS A 6 7.69 -10.31 0.33
N VAL A 7 7.66 -9.08 -0.18
CA VAL A 7 7.73 -7.84 0.59
C VAL A 7 6.67 -7.88 1.69
N ARG A 8 7.05 -7.53 2.91
CA ARG A 8 6.15 -7.34 4.05
C ARG A 8 5.99 -5.86 4.36
N ILE A 9 4.91 -5.51 5.06
CA ILE A 9 4.70 -4.13 5.48
C ILE A 9 5.83 -3.64 6.40
N GLU A 10 6.39 -4.53 7.24
CA GLU A 10 7.53 -4.21 8.09
C GLU A 10 8.78 -3.87 7.28
N ASP A 11 9.00 -4.51 6.12
CA ASP A 11 10.14 -4.19 5.27
C ASP A 11 10.02 -2.75 4.74
N ILE A 12 8.81 -2.35 4.32
CA ILE A 12 8.51 -1.00 3.84
C ILE A 12 8.67 0.01 4.97
N VAL A 13 8.02 -0.19 6.12
CA VAL A 13 8.09 0.72 7.27
C VAL A 13 9.54 0.93 7.71
N ASN A 14 10.30 -0.16 7.91
CA ASN A 14 11.70 -0.08 8.30
C ASN A 14 12.55 0.65 7.26
N ARG A 15 12.24 0.52 5.96
CA ARG A 15 12.94 1.24 4.90
C ARG A 15 12.64 2.73 4.93
N VAL A 16 11.38 3.12 5.16
CA VAL A 16 10.97 4.53 5.23
C VAL A 16 11.60 5.22 6.44
N GLU A 17 11.59 4.56 7.60
CA GLU A 17 12.17 5.08 8.84
C GLU A 17 13.67 5.44 8.69
N GLN A 18 14.41 4.73 7.82
CA GLN A 18 15.83 5.01 7.57
C GLN A 18 16.10 6.39 6.95
N TYR A 19 15.17 6.92 6.17
CA TYR A 19 15.32 8.23 5.52
C TYR A 19 14.31 9.28 6.02
N ARG A 20 13.26 8.86 6.72
CA ARG A 20 12.22 9.69 7.38
C ARG A 20 11.96 9.19 8.81
N PRO A 21 12.81 9.55 9.79
CA PRO A 21 12.64 9.10 11.19
C PRO A 21 11.38 9.64 11.88
N ASP A 22 10.74 10.66 11.32
CA ASP A 22 9.49 11.29 11.77
C ASP A 22 8.25 10.77 11.01
N LEU A 23 8.41 9.69 10.26
CA LEU A 23 7.35 8.91 9.60
C LEU A 23 6.11 8.71 10.49
N ASP A 24 4.94 8.98 9.91
CA ASP A 24 3.67 8.45 10.41
C ASP A 24 3.51 6.97 10.02
N GLU A 25 3.99 6.07 10.88
CA GLU A 25 3.87 4.62 10.67
C GLU A 25 2.41 4.15 10.64
N ASP A 26 1.54 4.82 11.39
CA ASP A 26 0.14 4.42 11.54
C ASP A 26 -0.59 4.61 10.21
N LEU A 27 -0.25 5.64 9.43
CA LEU A 27 -0.76 5.82 8.06
C LEU A 27 -0.44 4.61 7.17
N LEU A 28 0.81 4.16 7.15
CA LEU A 28 1.23 3.03 6.30
C LEU A 28 0.57 1.72 6.73
N ARG A 29 0.49 1.47 8.04
CA ARG A 29 -0.13 0.27 8.60
C ARG A 29 -1.64 0.28 8.35
N HIS A 30 -2.30 1.43 8.50
CA HIS A 30 -3.72 1.58 8.20
C HIS A 30 -4.00 1.32 6.72
N ALA A 31 -3.22 1.92 5.81
CA ALA A 31 -3.36 1.69 4.37
C ALA A 31 -3.17 0.20 4.01
N TYR A 32 -2.16 -0.45 4.60
CA TYR A 32 -1.93 -1.89 4.43
C TYR A 32 -3.13 -2.74 4.89
N VAL A 33 -3.64 -2.52 6.10
CA VAL A 33 -4.78 -3.29 6.64
C VAL A 33 -6.03 -3.08 5.79
N PHE A 34 -6.28 -1.84 5.36
CA PHE A 34 -7.42 -1.52 4.52
C PHE A 34 -7.31 -2.22 3.16
N ALA A 35 -6.18 -2.10 2.46
CA ALA A 35 -5.95 -2.79 1.19
C ALA A 35 -6.04 -4.32 1.33
N ALA A 36 -5.46 -4.89 2.39
CA ALA A 36 -5.53 -6.32 2.67
C ALA A 36 -6.97 -6.81 2.88
N THR A 37 -7.79 -6.00 3.55
CA THR A 37 -9.21 -6.29 3.78
C THR A 37 -10.00 -6.23 2.47
N ARG A 38 -9.77 -5.21 1.65
CA ARG A 38 -10.50 -5.02 0.38
C ARG A 38 -10.15 -6.04 -0.69
N HIS A 39 -8.90 -6.45 -0.74
CA HIS A 39 -8.43 -7.49 -1.64
C HIS A 39 -8.53 -8.90 -1.05
N GLN A 40 -9.22 -9.09 0.09
CA GLN A 40 -9.32 -10.40 0.73
C GLN A 40 -9.97 -11.42 -0.21
N GLY A 41 -9.27 -12.53 -0.45
CA GLY A 41 -9.73 -13.60 -1.34
C GLY A 41 -9.54 -13.32 -2.84
N GLN A 42 -9.06 -12.13 -3.21
CA GLN A 42 -8.74 -11.79 -4.59
C GLN A 42 -7.37 -12.35 -5.00
N VAL A 43 -7.31 -12.89 -6.21
CA VAL A 43 -6.12 -13.57 -6.75
C VAL A 43 -5.83 -13.01 -8.13
N ARG A 44 -4.55 -12.71 -8.43
CA ARG A 44 -4.13 -12.27 -9.77
C ARG A 44 -4.13 -13.45 -10.74
N ARG A 45 -4.02 -13.15 -12.03
CA ARG A 45 -3.86 -14.19 -13.09
C ARG A 45 -2.64 -15.10 -12.87
N SER A 46 -1.63 -14.65 -12.13
CA SER A 46 -0.45 -15.44 -11.74
C SER A 46 -0.75 -16.51 -10.68
N GLY A 47 -1.88 -16.43 -9.97
CA GLY A 47 -2.21 -17.28 -8.83
C GLY A 47 -1.77 -16.71 -7.47
N GLU A 48 -1.14 -15.54 -7.43
CA GLU A 48 -0.76 -14.86 -6.18
C GLU A 48 -1.92 -14.04 -5.62
N ALA A 49 -1.98 -13.90 -4.29
CA ALA A 49 -2.90 -12.99 -3.63
C ALA A 49 -2.70 -11.56 -4.17
N TYR A 50 -3.80 -10.86 -4.44
CA TYR A 50 -3.75 -9.53 -5.08
C TYR A 50 -2.87 -8.54 -4.30
N LEU A 51 -2.94 -8.59 -2.97
CA LEU A 51 -2.14 -7.77 -2.04
C LEU A 51 -0.63 -7.76 -2.30
N VAL A 52 -0.08 -8.80 -2.94
CA VAL A 52 1.35 -8.83 -3.32
C VAL A 52 1.71 -7.67 -4.27
N HIS A 53 0.80 -7.27 -5.15
CA HIS A 53 1.03 -6.18 -6.11
C HIS A 53 1.14 -4.82 -5.41
N PRO A 54 0.16 -4.35 -4.61
CA PRO A 54 0.28 -3.09 -3.88
C PRO A 54 1.51 -3.04 -2.96
N LEU A 55 1.86 -4.13 -2.27
CA LEU A 55 3.09 -4.20 -1.46
C LEU A 55 4.37 -4.01 -2.29
N THR A 56 4.41 -4.60 -3.48
CA THR A 56 5.57 -4.46 -4.38
C THR A 56 5.70 -3.03 -4.90
N VAL A 57 4.58 -2.39 -5.25
CA VAL A 57 4.54 -0.97 -5.64
C VAL A 57 5.03 -0.09 -4.50
N ALA A 58 4.47 -0.24 -3.30
CA ALA A 58 4.85 0.51 -2.10
C ALA A 58 6.34 0.34 -1.75
N TRP A 59 6.89 -0.86 -1.92
CA TRP A 59 8.33 -1.10 -1.77
C TRP A 59 9.17 -0.31 -2.77
N ILE A 60 8.78 -0.27 -4.04
CA ILE A 60 9.49 0.52 -5.06
C ILE A 60 9.46 2.01 -4.69
N LEU A 61 8.31 2.52 -4.24
CA LEU A 61 8.18 3.92 -3.78
C LEU A 61 9.08 4.21 -2.57
N ALA A 62 9.18 3.28 -1.61
CA ALA A 62 10.10 3.39 -0.48
C ALA A 62 11.58 3.30 -0.92
N GLN A 63 11.91 2.53 -1.96
CA GLN A 63 13.25 2.52 -2.55
C GLN A 63 13.60 3.83 -3.25
N MET A 64 12.59 4.55 -3.75
CA MET A 64 12.72 5.89 -4.34
C MET A 64 12.74 7.02 -3.29
N GLU A 65 12.68 6.68 -2.00
CA GLU A 65 12.71 7.61 -0.87
C GLU A 65 11.55 8.62 -0.86
N LEU A 66 10.37 8.20 -1.36
CA LEU A 66 9.15 9.01 -1.30
C LEU A 66 8.56 9.04 0.11
N ASP A 67 7.64 9.98 0.33
CA ASP A 67 6.94 10.12 1.60
C ASP A 67 5.92 9.02 1.88
N GLU A 68 5.54 8.88 3.14
CA GLU A 68 4.53 7.92 3.58
C GLU A 68 3.16 8.13 2.94
N VAL A 69 2.83 9.36 2.52
CA VAL A 69 1.58 9.67 1.80
C VAL A 69 1.60 9.03 0.41
N ALA A 70 2.67 9.19 -0.35
CA ALA A 70 2.84 8.54 -1.66
C ALA A 70 2.90 7.02 -1.54
N ILE A 71 3.54 6.49 -0.49
CA ILE A 71 3.62 5.05 -0.24
C ILE A 71 2.23 4.49 0.14
N ALA A 72 1.47 5.21 0.97
CA ALA A 72 0.09 4.85 1.31
C ALA A 72 -0.80 4.88 0.06
N ALA A 73 -0.68 5.89 -0.79
CA ALA A 73 -1.37 5.93 -2.08
C ALA A 73 -1.02 4.72 -2.95
N GLY A 74 0.26 4.32 -3.01
CA GLY A 74 0.70 3.10 -3.70
C GLY A 74 0.07 1.81 -3.14
N LEU A 75 -0.18 1.72 -1.83
CA LEU A 75 -0.89 0.60 -1.22
C LEU A 75 -2.39 0.56 -1.58
N LEU A 76 -2.98 1.72 -1.88
CA LEU A 76 -4.42 1.91 -2.07
C LEU A 76 -4.82 2.07 -3.55
N HIS A 77 -3.86 2.21 -4.47
CA HIS A 77 -4.09 2.73 -5.82
C HIS A 77 -5.12 1.96 -6.67
N ASP A 78 -5.25 0.65 -6.49
CA ASP A 78 -6.17 -0.19 -7.28
C ASP A 78 -7.55 -0.36 -6.60
N LEU A 79 -7.78 0.24 -5.43
CA LEU A 79 -8.99 -0.05 -4.65
C LEU A 79 -10.26 0.45 -5.31
N LEU A 80 -10.21 1.58 -6.03
CA LEU A 80 -11.36 2.13 -6.74
C LEU A 80 -11.70 1.33 -7.99
N GLU A 81 -10.70 0.75 -8.66
CA GLU A 81 -10.88 -0.05 -9.88
C GLU A 81 -11.24 -1.51 -9.59
N ASP A 82 -10.60 -2.12 -8.59
CA ASP A 82 -10.60 -3.58 -8.41
C ASP A 82 -11.41 -4.07 -7.20
N THR A 83 -12.05 -3.17 -6.46
CA THR A 83 -12.85 -3.51 -5.26
C THR A 83 -14.14 -2.68 -5.19
N GLU A 84 -14.95 -2.89 -4.16
CA GLU A 84 -16.17 -2.09 -3.91
C GLU A 84 -15.89 -0.77 -3.17
N THR A 85 -14.62 -0.41 -2.97
CA THR A 85 -14.24 0.86 -2.34
C THR A 85 -14.68 2.05 -3.19
N THR A 86 -15.18 3.09 -2.51
CA THR A 86 -15.60 4.34 -3.15
C THR A 86 -14.65 5.49 -2.77
N GLU A 87 -14.60 6.53 -3.61
CA GLU A 87 -13.82 7.75 -3.32
C GLU A 87 -14.21 8.37 -1.96
N VAL A 88 -15.52 8.41 -1.67
CA VAL A 88 -16.06 8.95 -0.40
C VAL A 88 -15.55 8.16 0.79
N GLU A 89 -15.49 6.84 0.67
CA GLU A 89 -14.96 5.99 1.71
C GLU A 89 -13.45 6.16 1.88
N LEU A 90 -12.70 6.24 0.78
CA LEU A 90 -11.26 6.43 0.80
C LEU A 90 -10.89 7.78 1.45
N GLU A 91 -11.58 8.86 1.07
CA GLU A 91 -11.41 10.20 1.67
C GLU A 91 -11.78 10.21 3.16
N ALA A 92 -12.82 9.47 3.57
CA ALA A 92 -13.19 9.37 4.99
C ALA A 92 -12.14 8.62 5.84
N GLN A 93 -11.42 7.65 5.25
CA GLN A 93 -10.41 6.86 5.95
C GLN A 93 -9.01 7.52 5.97
N PHE A 94 -8.64 8.22 4.90
CA PHE A 94 -7.25 8.69 4.69
C PHE A 94 -7.12 10.20 4.43
N GLY A 95 -8.23 10.93 4.34
CA GLY A 95 -8.24 12.35 4.00
C GLY A 95 -8.00 12.62 2.52
N SER A 96 -8.05 13.91 2.16
CA SER A 96 -7.97 14.36 0.77
C SER A 96 -6.59 14.20 0.13
N ASP A 97 -5.54 14.14 0.94
CA ASP A 97 -4.16 14.16 0.44
C ASP A 97 -3.77 12.79 -0.14
N VAL A 98 -4.34 11.71 0.41
CA VAL A 98 -4.16 10.34 -0.11
C VAL A 98 -5.18 10.04 -1.20
N SER A 99 -6.43 10.50 -1.08
CA SER A 99 -7.49 10.15 -2.03
C SER A 99 -7.38 10.83 -3.41
N ARG A 100 -6.53 11.85 -3.56
CA ARG A 100 -6.36 12.64 -4.79
C ARG A 100 -5.06 12.38 -5.56
N LEU A 101 -4.25 11.43 -5.10
CA LEU A 101 -2.99 11.01 -5.72
C LEU A 101 -3.21 9.96 -6.81
#